data_AF-A0A815K9X0-F1
#
_entry.id   AF-A0A815K9X0-F1
#
_cell.length_a   1.000
_cell.length_b   1.000
_cell.length_c   1.000
_cell.angle_alpha   90.00
_cell.angle_beta   90.00
_cell.angle_gamma   90.00
#
_symmetry.space_group_name_H-M   'P 1'
#
loop_
_entity.id
_entity.type
_entity.pdbx_description
1 polymer ?
#
loop_
_entity_poly.entity_id
_entity_poly.type
_entity_poly.pdbx_seq_one_letter_code
_entity_poly.pdbx_strand_id
1 'polypeptide(L)'
;MKNLTTIFSFGTNKILTFGPGPGSVLLFGRLIYNMGEYGKCEKYWKCLLSSLPENHNDVLKIYFYLGRVCNLHGDYKQVFEYYEQVLVLQKHEN
;
A
#
# COMPACT_ATOMS: atom_id res chain seq x y z
N MET A 1 -7.80 7.19 -24.75
CA MET A 1 -7.26 6.64 -23.49
C MET A 1 -6.51 7.75 -22.79
N LYS A 2 -7.11 8.35 -21.74
CA LYS A 2 -6.44 9.41 -20.97
C LYS A 2 -5.34 8.76 -20.13
N ASN A 3 -4.16 9.35 -20.21
CA ASN A 3 -2.89 8.86 -19.68
C ASN A 3 -2.95 8.53 -18.18
N LEU A 4 -2.57 7.29 -17.82
CA LEU A 4 -2.40 6.82 -16.43
C LEU A 4 -1.31 7.60 -15.67
N THR A 5 -0.44 8.31 -16.39
CA THR A 5 0.62 9.18 -15.85
C THR A 5 0.10 10.45 -15.18
N THR A 6 -1.13 10.88 -15.43
CA THR A 6 -1.69 12.09 -14.78
C THR A 6 -2.15 11.82 -13.33
N ILE A 7 -2.20 10.56 -12.88
CA ILE A 7 -2.69 10.20 -11.53
C ILE A 7 -1.61 10.44 -10.45
N PHE A 8 -0.33 10.50 -10.82
CA PHE A 8 0.76 10.84 -9.90
C PHE A 8 1.51 12.07 -10.39
N SER A 9 1.14 13.24 -9.88
CA SER A 9 2.12 14.32 -9.75
C SER A 9 3.16 13.86 -8.71
N PHE A 10 4.29 13.37 -9.21
CA PHE A 10 5.44 12.92 -8.42
C PHE A 10 6.05 14.04 -7.53
N GLY A 11 5.51 15.27 -7.59
CA GLY A 11 6.02 16.47 -6.91
C GLY A 11 5.12 17.04 -5.81
N THR A 12 3.93 16.49 -5.59
CA THR A 12 3.05 16.94 -4.49
C THR A 12 2.63 15.71 -3.71
N ASN A 13 3.02 15.61 -2.43
CA ASN A 13 2.58 14.60 -1.45
C ASN A 13 1.07 14.65 -1.18
N LYS A 14 0.26 14.61 -2.23
CA LYS A 14 -1.18 14.67 -2.20
C LYS A 14 -1.66 13.62 -3.18
N ILE A 15 -2.04 12.48 -2.63
CA ILE A 15 -2.81 11.48 -3.37
C ILE A 15 -4.05 12.23 -3.84
N LEU A 16 -4.18 12.47 -5.15
CA LEU A 16 -5.36 13.12 -5.71
C LEU A 16 -6.53 12.16 -5.51
N THR A 17 -7.21 12.25 -4.37
CA THR A 17 -8.50 11.61 -4.13
C THR A 17 -9.55 12.35 -4.96
N PHE A 18 -9.48 12.18 -6.28
CA PHE A 18 -10.60 12.54 -7.14
C PHE A 18 -11.64 11.43 -7.00
N GLY A 19 -12.44 11.53 -5.92
CA GLY A 19 -13.60 10.69 -5.62
C GLY A 19 -13.46 9.21 -5.98
N PRO A 20 -12.79 8.42 -5.14
CA PRO A 20 -13.51 7.25 -4.65
C PRO A 20 -13.14 6.93 -3.18
N GLY A 21 -14.01 6.25 -2.43
CA GLY A 21 -13.81 5.99 -0.99
C GLY A 21 -12.52 5.22 -0.65
N PRO A 22 -12.20 5.03 0.63
CA PRO A 22 -10.94 4.42 1.11
C PRO A 22 -10.54 3.12 0.39
N GLY A 23 -11.53 2.29 0.03
CA GLY A 23 -11.30 1.04 -0.70
C GLY A 23 -10.71 1.20 -2.11
N SER A 24 -10.84 2.35 -2.75
CA SER A 24 -10.40 2.56 -4.13
C SER A 24 -8.89 2.74 -4.28
N VAL A 25 -8.26 3.31 -3.26
CA VAL A 25 -6.82 3.55 -3.17
C VAL A 25 -6.10 2.21 -3.02
N LEU A 26 -6.67 1.30 -2.22
CA LEU A 26 -6.19 -0.09 -2.13
C LEU A 26 -6.35 -0.88 -3.43
N LEU A 27 -7.48 -0.73 -4.12
CA LEU A 27 -7.71 -1.41 -5.41
C LEU A 27 -6.68 -1.00 -6.47
N PHE A 28 -6.26 0.26 -6.47
CA PHE A 28 -5.23 0.75 -7.38
C PHE A 28 -3.85 0.11 -7.08
N GLY A 29 -3.47 0.02 -5.81
CA GLY A 29 -2.24 -0.70 -5.42
C GLY A 29 -2.27 -2.17 -5.85
N ARG A 30 -3.43 -2.84 -5.66
CA ARG A 30 -3.65 -4.22 -6.11
C ARG A 30 -3.56 -4.37 -7.63
N LEU A 31 -4.03 -3.39 -8.40
CA LEU A 31 -3.89 -3.38 -9.86
C LEU A 31 -2.40 -3.36 -10.25
N ILE A 32 -1.59 -2.48 -9.65
CA ILE A 32 -0.14 -2.40 -9.90
C ILE A 32 0.55 -3.71 -9.54
N TYR A 33 0.18 -4.32 -8.41
CA TYR A 33 0.67 -5.63 -8.00
C TYR A 33 0.38 -6.70 -9.05
N ASN A 34 -0.86 -6.76 -9.55
CA ASN A 34 -1.27 -7.73 -10.58
C ASN A 34 -0.58 -7.49 -11.92
N MET A 35 -0.14 -6.26 -12.21
CA MET A 35 0.66 -5.94 -13.41
C MET A 35 2.12 -6.40 -13.28
N GLY A 36 2.54 -6.93 -12.12
CA GLY A 36 3.94 -7.35 -11.88
C GLY A 36 4.90 -6.20 -11.59
N GLU A 37 4.38 -4.98 -11.44
CA GLU A 37 5.15 -3.76 -11.25
C GLU A 37 5.46 -3.55 -9.75
N TYR A 38 6.15 -4.51 -9.14
CA TYR A 38 6.27 -4.62 -7.68
C TYR A 38 7.00 -3.44 -7.03
N GLY A 39 8.04 -2.88 -7.67
CA GLY A 39 8.75 -1.70 -7.15
C GLY A 39 7.88 -0.44 -7.12
N LYS A 40 6.99 -0.25 -8.11
CA LYS A 40 6.01 0.84 -8.10
C LYS A 40 4.95 0.61 -7.03
N CYS A 41 4.56 -0.64 -6.85
CA CYS A 41 3.57 -1.07 -5.88
C CYS A 41 4.02 -0.80 -4.44
N GLU A 42 5.25 -1.17 -4.12
CA GLU A 42 5.87 -0.92 -2.81
C GLU A 42 5.94 0.58 -2.50
N LYS A 43 6.42 1.38 -3.44
CA LYS A 43 6.50 2.84 -3.28
C LYS A 43 5.12 3.46 -3.06
N TYR A 44 4.11 3.00 -3.78
CA TYR A 44 2.73 3.48 -3.64
C TYR A 44 2.16 3.18 -2.26
N TRP A 45 2.28 1.94 -1.79
CA TRP A 45 1.77 1.52 -0.49
C TRP A 45 2.50 2.18 0.68
N LYS A 46 3.83 2.40 0.59
CA LYS A 46 4.58 3.17 1.60
C LYS A 46 4.12 4.64 1.68
N CYS A 47 3.88 5.27 0.53
CA CYS A 47 3.32 6.63 0.48
C CYS A 47 1.92 6.68 1.10
N LEU A 48 1.07 5.70 0.77
CA LEU A 48 -0.28 5.60 1.33
C LEU A 48 -0.24 5.43 2.87
N LEU A 49 0.63 4.56 3.39
CA LEU A 49 0.88 4.40 4.83
C LEU A 49 1.22 5.71 5.53
N SER A 50 2.12 6.52 4.95
CA SER A 50 2.50 7.82 5.53
C SER A 50 1.38 8.86 5.53
N SER A 51 0.31 8.64 4.76
CA SER A 51 -0.83 9.55 4.64
C SER A 51 -2.06 9.11 5.44
N LEU A 52 -2.08 7.87 5.93
CA LEU A 52 -3.19 7.31 6.69
C LEU A 52 -2.90 7.42 8.20
N PRO A 53 -3.91 7.70 9.03
CA PRO A 53 -3.77 7.57 10.48
C PRO A 53 -3.57 6.10 10.86
N GLU A 54 -2.80 5.84 11.92
CA GLU A 54 -2.40 4.48 12.35
C GLU A 54 -3.60 3.54 12.59
N ASN A 55 -4.72 4.08 13.07
CA ASN A 55 -5.96 3.33 13.36
C ASN A 55 -6.87 3.15 12.14
N HIS A 56 -6.38 3.39 10.93
CA HIS A 56 -7.20 3.23 9.73
C HIS A 56 -7.24 1.74 9.32
N ASN A 57 -8.44 1.17 9.15
CA ASN A 57 -8.69 -0.23 8.72
C ASN A 57 -7.94 -0.70 7.46
N ASP A 58 -7.35 0.23 6.70
CA ASP A 58 -6.62 -0.06 5.48
C ASP A 58 -5.11 -0.22 5.73
N VAL A 59 -4.58 0.27 6.86
CA VAL A 59 -3.17 0.11 7.27
C VAL A 59 -2.82 -1.38 7.37
N LEU A 60 -3.67 -2.18 8.01
CA LEU A 60 -3.51 -3.64 8.10
C LEU A 60 -3.38 -4.31 6.72
N LYS A 61 -4.25 -3.92 5.78
CA LYS A 61 -4.24 -4.46 4.41
C LYS A 61 -2.98 -4.06 3.67
N ILE A 62 -2.51 -2.82 3.84
CA ILE A 62 -1.30 -2.32 3.19
C ILE A 62 -0.08 -3.12 3.66
N TYR A 63 0.09 -3.32 4.97
CA TYR A 63 1.19 -4.12 5.49
C TYR A 63 1.15 -5.58 5.00
N PHE A 64 -0.04 -6.18 4.94
CA PHE A 64 -0.21 -7.51 4.36
C PHE A 64 0.27 -7.59 2.90
N TYR A 65 -0.07 -6.59 2.09
CA TYR A 65 0.35 -6.55 0.69
C TYR A 65 1.83 -6.22 0.50
N LEU A 66 2.42 -5.38 1.35
CA LEU A 66 3.87 -5.14 1.38
C LEU A 66 4.63 -6.42 1.71
N GLY A 67 4.17 -7.19 2.71
CA GLY A 67 4.72 -8.52 3.01
C GLY A 67 4.66 -9.47 1.81
N ARG A 68 3.56 -9.46 1.04
CA ARG A 68 3.48 -10.25 -0.21
C ARG A 68 4.48 -9.79 -1.26
N VAL A 69 4.70 -8.49 -1.41
CA VAL A 69 5.70 -7.96 -2.35
C VAL A 69 7.11 -8.35 -1.94
N CYS A 70 7.48 -8.23 -0.66
CA CYS A 70 8.80 -8.64 -0.17
C CYS A 70 9.02 -10.16 -0.34
N ASN A 71 7.96 -10.96 -0.17
CA ASN A 71 8.02 -12.42 -0.39
C ASN A 71 8.38 -12.75 -1.85
N LEU A 72 7.86 -12.00 -2.82
CA LEU A 72 8.21 -12.16 -4.23
C LEU A 72 9.66 -11.79 -4.55
N HIS A 73 10.28 -10.93 -3.74
CA HIS A 73 11.69 -10.57 -3.86
C HIS A 73 12.64 -11.50 -3.09
N GLY A 74 12.11 -12.47 -2.33
CA GLY A 74 12.89 -13.37 -1.50
C GLY A 74 13.49 -12.73 -0.24
N ASP A 75 13.09 -11.51 0.12
CA ASP A 75 13.52 -10.85 1.35
C ASP A 75 12.61 -11.25 2.51
N TYR A 76 12.83 -12.48 3.00
CA TYR A 76 12.03 -13.05 4.09
C TYR A 76 12.18 -12.31 5.42
N LYS A 77 13.24 -11.52 5.60
CA LYS A 77 13.45 -10.73 6.83
C LYS A 77 12.45 -9.58 6.88
N GLN A 78 12.33 -8.80 5.79
CA GLN A 78 11.31 -7.74 5.69
C GLN A 78 9.88 -8.30 5.74
N VAL A 79 9.65 -9.48 5.16
CA VAL A 79 8.33 -10.15 5.25
C VAL A 79 7.91 -10.35 6.70
N PHE A 80 8.84 -10.83 7.53
CA PHE A 80 8.57 -11.09 8.94
C PHE A 80 8.26 -9.80 9.70
N GLU A 81 9.03 -8.74 9.47
CA GLU A 81 8.81 -7.42 10.07
C GLU A 81 7.42 -6.85 9.69
N TYR A 82 7.00 -6.98 8.43
CA TYR A 82 5.68 -6.52 7.99
C TYR A 82 4.52 -7.34 8.57
N TYR A 83 4.67 -8.67 8.68
CA TYR A 83 3.63 -9.49 9.29
C TYR A 83 3.56 -9.32 10.81
N GLU A 84 4.69 -9.08 11.49
CA GLU A 84 4.69 -8.75 12.91
C GLU A 84 3.93 -7.44 13.18
N GLN A 85 4.15 -6.42 12.35
CA GLN A 85 3.38 -5.16 12.41
C GLN A 85 1.87 -5.39 12.28
N VAL A 86 1.44 -6.23 11.34
CA VAL A 86 0.01 -6.62 11.20
C VAL A 86 -0.53 -7.25 12.48
N LEU A 87 0.22 -8.17 13.09
CA LEU A 87 -0.21 -8.87 14.30
C LEU A 87 -0.29 -7.94 15.51
N VAL A 88 0.64 -6.98 15.63
CA VAL A 88 0.61 -5.96 16.69
C VAL A 88 -0.63 -5.09 16.55
N LEU A 89 -0.89 -4.59 15.34
CA LEU A 89 -2.06 -3.74 15.07
C LEU A 89 -3.38 -4.47 15.30
N GLN A 90 -3.48 -5.74 14.89
CA GLN A 90 -4.67 -6.56 15.16
C GLN A 90 -4.92 -6.80 16.66
N LYS A 91 -3.86 -6.90 17.48
CA LYS A 91 -4.01 -7.03 18.94
C LYS A 91 -4.47 -5.74 19.59
N HIS A 92 -4.11 -4.58 19.05
CA HIS A 92 -4.50 -3.27 19.57
C HIS A 92 -5.95 -2.87 19.24
N GLU A 93 -6.59 -3.52 18.27
CA GLU A 93 -7.99 -3.29 17.91
C GLU A 93 -9.02 -4.06 18.78
N ASN A 94 -8.57 -4.95 19.68
CA ASN A 94 -9.42 -5.69 20.65
C ASN A 94 -9.35 -5.10 22.05
#